data_AF-A0A2D4WLW8-F1
#
_entry.id   AF-A0A2D4WLW8-F1
#
_cell.length_a   1.000
_cell.length_b   1.000
_cell.length_c   1.000
_cell.angle_alpha   90.00
_cell.angle_beta   90.00
_cell.angle_gamma   90.00
#
_symmetry.space_group_name_H-M   'P 1'
#
loop_
_entity.id
_entity.type
_entity.pdbx_description
1 polymer ?
#
loop_
_entity_poly.entity_id
_entity_poly.type
_entity_poly.pdbx_seq_one_letter_code
_entity_poly.pdbx_strand_id
1 'polypeptide(L)'
;MLAPYVDRVLLIIRNPLALLVSSYCQDVKEGASHSFEAFMSTRRPDMLANLDLASMVRTFSKIDAKITVLPVEMLAGTEGIFWAEYERRLRLPKPNVDLLLSDPLAANSTRRETIPLHRQINAILSELEGVVALHEWPKGETLREALSCSRVWSVRRALSVVDEDQLTRLASMLGVSERQACTTFEFDRDFINVLRENFISPLEFSGLFPYKDVLTSYKTSLAGGVAEII
;
A
#
# COMPACT_ATOMS: atom_id res chain seq x y z
N MET A 1 21.78 11.53 15.09
CA MET A 1 22.21 12.73 14.33
C MET A 1 22.20 12.32 12.86
N LEU A 2 21.10 12.54 12.14
CA LEU A 2 21.03 12.30 10.70
C LEU A 2 21.87 13.39 10.00
N ALA A 3 22.66 12.96 9.02
CA ALA A 3 23.89 13.58 8.54
C ALA A 3 23.76 15.04 8.05
N PRO A 4 24.85 15.84 8.07
CA PRO A 4 24.90 17.25 7.62
C PRO A 4 24.75 17.45 6.10
N TYR A 5 24.05 16.56 5.39
CA TYR A 5 24.03 16.49 3.92
C TYR A 5 22.63 16.43 3.28
N VAL A 6 21.54 16.50 4.06
CA VAL A 6 20.17 16.46 3.50
C VAL A 6 19.64 17.88 3.36
N ASP A 7 19.72 18.46 2.16
CA ASP A 7 19.19 19.80 1.84
C ASP A 7 17.74 19.76 1.32
N ARG A 8 17.26 18.57 0.89
CA ARG A 8 15.95 18.39 0.24
C ARG A 8 15.29 17.11 0.68
N VAL A 9 13.96 17.17 0.83
CA VAL A 9 13.12 16.02 1.16
C VAL A 9 11.96 15.98 0.18
N LEU A 10 11.82 14.84 -0.51
CA LEU A 10 10.64 14.54 -1.31
C LEU A 10 9.69 13.66 -0.51
N LEU A 11 8.46 14.12 -0.32
CA LEU A 11 7.36 13.33 0.22
C LEU A 11 6.40 13.01 -0.92
N ILE A 12 6.30 11.72 -1.26
CA ILE A 12 5.28 11.23 -2.19
C ILE A 12 4.07 10.81 -1.36
N ILE A 13 2.93 11.43 -1.61
CA ILE A 13 1.69 11.15 -0.89
C ILE A 13 0.64 10.59 -1.83
N ARG A 14 -0.45 10.10 -1.25
CA ARG A 14 -1.62 9.63 -1.98
C ARG A 14 -2.86 9.83 -1.12
N ASN A 15 -4.03 9.62 -1.71
CA ASN A 15 -5.29 9.59 -0.96
C ASN A 15 -5.13 8.64 0.25
N PRO A 16 -5.43 9.11 1.48
CA PRO A 16 -5.14 8.36 2.68
C PRO A 16 -5.94 7.05 2.77
N LEU A 17 -7.22 7.05 2.42
CA LEU A 17 -8.02 5.81 2.42
C LEU A 17 -7.51 4.83 1.36
N ALA A 18 -7.14 5.32 0.18
CA ALA A 18 -6.54 4.48 -0.84
C ALA A 18 -5.19 3.89 -0.39
N LEU A 19 -4.38 4.63 0.38
CA LEU A 19 -3.14 4.11 0.97
C LEU A 19 -3.44 2.92 1.88
N LEU A 20 -4.42 3.03 2.77
CA LEU A 20 -4.79 1.94 3.70
C LEU A 20 -5.16 0.66 2.94
N VAL A 21 -6.01 0.77 1.92
CA VAL A 21 -6.39 -0.38 1.08
C VAL A 21 -5.17 -0.97 0.38
N SER A 22 -4.28 -0.12 -0.14
CA SER A 22 -3.06 -0.58 -0.80
C SER A 22 -2.08 -1.26 0.15
N SER A 23 -1.96 -0.76 1.38
CA SER A 23 -1.12 -1.36 2.42
C SER A 23 -1.66 -2.72 2.84
N TYR A 24 -2.98 -2.85 2.98
CA TYR A 24 -3.62 -4.14 3.22
C TYR A 24 -3.37 -5.13 2.08
N CYS A 25 -3.56 -4.72 0.82
CA CYS A 25 -3.27 -5.59 -0.32
C CYS A 25 -1.80 -6.03 -0.35
N GLN A 26 -0.88 -5.18 0.08
CA GLN A 26 0.53 -5.53 0.18
C GLN A 26 0.80 -6.53 1.30
N ASP A 27 0.21 -6.34 2.48
CA ASP A 27 0.32 -7.28 3.61
C ASP A 27 -0.20 -8.68 3.23
N VAL A 28 -1.31 -8.73 2.48
CA VAL A 28 -1.84 -9.97 1.89
C VAL A 28 -0.85 -10.58 0.88
N LYS A 29 -0.26 -9.80 -0.03
CA LYS A 29 0.76 -10.30 -0.96
C LYS A 29 2.03 -10.80 -0.26
N GLU A 30 2.28 -10.34 0.96
CA GLU A 30 3.40 -10.75 1.80
C GLU A 30 3.08 -11.94 2.71
N GLY A 31 1.90 -12.54 2.54
CA GLY A 31 1.53 -13.80 3.19
C GLY A 31 0.41 -13.68 4.22
N ALA A 32 -0.17 -12.49 4.42
CA ALA A 32 -1.31 -12.35 5.31
C ALA A 32 -2.61 -12.95 4.71
N SER A 33 -3.48 -13.44 5.60
CA SER A 33 -4.77 -14.04 5.25
C SER A 33 -5.97 -13.37 5.92
N HIS A 34 -5.72 -12.43 6.83
CA HIS A 34 -6.75 -11.78 7.63
C HIS A 34 -7.65 -10.84 6.80
N SER A 35 -8.77 -10.41 7.37
CA SER A 35 -9.68 -9.43 6.76
C SER A 35 -9.15 -8.00 6.89
N PHE A 36 -9.67 -7.08 6.08
CA PHE A 36 -9.33 -5.65 6.21
C PHE A 36 -9.67 -5.10 7.60
N GLU A 37 -10.75 -5.56 8.22
CA GLU A 37 -11.11 -5.19 9.59
C GLU A 37 -10.04 -5.63 10.60
N ALA A 38 -9.56 -6.88 10.51
CA ALA A 38 -8.48 -7.39 11.35
C ALA A 38 -7.13 -6.70 11.08
N PHE A 39 -6.88 -6.31 9.83
CA PHE A 39 -5.74 -5.46 9.48
C PHE A 39 -5.85 -4.11 10.20
N MET A 40 -7.00 -3.46 10.12
CA MET A 40 -7.20 -2.15 10.74
C MET A 40 -7.18 -2.22 12.27
N SER A 41 -7.69 -3.29 12.89
CA SER A 41 -7.67 -3.43 14.36
C SER A 41 -6.26 -3.54 14.92
N THR A 42 -5.31 -4.10 14.15
CA THR A 42 -3.93 -4.32 14.58
C THR A 42 -2.97 -3.24 14.09
N ARG A 43 -3.13 -2.75 12.85
CA ARG A 43 -2.20 -1.83 12.20
C ARG A 43 -2.62 -0.36 12.26
N ARG A 44 -3.81 -0.04 12.79
CA ARG A 44 -4.30 1.36 12.86
C ARG A 44 -3.27 2.35 13.42
N PRO A 45 -2.57 2.08 14.55
CA PRO A 45 -1.56 3.01 15.07
C PRO A 45 -0.43 3.27 14.07
N ASP A 46 0.12 2.20 13.46
CA ASP A 46 1.18 2.30 12.45
C ASP A 46 0.72 3.08 11.21
N MET A 47 -0.53 2.83 10.77
CA MET A 47 -1.12 3.51 9.63
C MET A 47 -1.34 5.00 9.89
N LEU A 48 -1.79 5.37 11.10
CA LEU A 48 -1.93 6.77 11.49
C LEU A 48 -0.57 7.48 11.57
N ALA A 49 0.46 6.81 12.09
CA ALA A 49 1.82 7.35 12.10
C ALA A 49 2.35 7.59 10.68
N ASN A 50 2.11 6.66 9.76
CA ASN A 50 2.49 6.79 8.34
C ASN A 50 1.68 7.86 7.59
N LEU A 51 0.52 8.26 8.12
CA LEU A 51 -0.33 9.32 7.57
C LEU A 51 -0.21 10.65 8.34
N ASP A 52 0.67 10.72 9.35
CA ASP A 52 0.90 11.95 10.12
C ASP A 52 1.87 12.89 9.37
N LEU A 53 1.35 13.49 8.30
CA LEU A 53 2.10 14.44 7.48
C LEU A 53 2.54 15.67 8.30
N ALA A 54 1.71 16.11 9.25
CA ALA A 54 2.04 17.22 10.14
C ALA A 54 3.33 16.96 10.91
N SER A 55 3.47 15.76 11.48
CA SER A 55 4.66 15.36 12.22
C SER A 55 5.87 15.12 11.31
N MET A 56 5.66 14.52 10.13
CA MET A 56 6.74 14.37 9.13
C MET A 56 7.29 15.73 8.70
N VAL A 57 6.43 16.67 8.31
CA VAL A 57 6.83 18.03 7.89
C VAL A 57 7.57 18.73 9.03
N ARG A 58 7.00 18.74 10.23
CA ARG A 58 7.62 19.34 11.43
C ARG A 58 8.99 18.74 11.74
N THR A 59 9.18 17.44 11.52
CA THR A 59 10.46 16.77 11.77
C THR A 59 11.52 17.21 10.76
N PHE A 60 11.19 17.20 9.47
CA PHE A 60 12.14 17.60 8.42
C PHE A 60 12.40 19.10 8.39
N SER A 61 11.46 19.94 8.84
CA SER A 61 11.70 21.38 9.00
C SER A 61 12.76 21.71 10.06
N LYS A 62 13.05 20.81 11.01
CA LYS A 62 14.10 21.03 12.02
C LYS A 62 15.52 20.96 11.47
N ILE A 63 15.70 20.36 10.29
CA ILE A 63 17.03 20.18 9.66
C ILE A 63 17.25 21.13 8.47
N ASP A 64 16.46 22.21 8.38
CA ASP A 64 16.49 23.21 7.30
C ASP A 64 16.40 22.62 5.88
N ALA A 65 15.81 21.42 5.76
CA ALA A 65 15.63 20.77 4.47
C ALA A 65 14.43 21.37 3.73
N LYS A 66 14.60 21.61 2.43
CA LYS A 66 13.49 22.02 1.57
C LYS A 66 12.57 20.83 1.29
N ILE A 67 11.38 20.86 1.89
CA ILE A 67 10.36 19.82 1.71
C ILE A 67 9.56 20.10 0.42
N THR A 68 9.39 19.06 -0.40
CA THR A 68 8.52 19.07 -1.57
C THR A 68 7.55 17.91 -1.44
N VAL A 69 6.25 18.20 -1.54
CA VAL A 69 5.18 17.19 -1.47
C VAL A 69 4.58 17.01 -2.85
N LEU A 70 4.57 15.78 -3.37
CA LEU A 70 3.97 15.43 -4.67
C LEU A 70 2.93 14.31 -4.49
N PRO A 71 1.73 14.43 -5.05
CA PRO A 71 0.72 13.38 -5.01
C PRO A 71 0.95 12.36 -6.14
N VAL A 72 0.83 11.07 -5.81
CA VAL A 72 0.97 9.97 -6.77
C VAL A 72 -0.14 9.98 -7.82
N GLU A 73 -1.31 10.56 -7.49
CA GLU A 73 -2.45 10.65 -8.41
C GLU A 73 -2.13 11.43 -9.68
N MET A 74 -1.13 12.31 -9.67
CA MET A 74 -0.67 12.99 -10.88
C MET A 74 0.05 12.07 -11.87
N LEU A 75 0.55 10.91 -11.44
CA LEU A 75 1.10 9.90 -12.35
C LEU A 75 -0.02 9.26 -13.21
N ALA A 76 -1.25 9.20 -12.69
CA ALA A 76 -2.38 8.68 -13.45
C ALA A 76 -2.87 9.72 -14.46
N GLY A 77 -2.69 9.44 -15.76
CA GLY A 77 -3.20 10.26 -16.85
C GLY A 77 -2.45 11.57 -17.13
N THR A 78 -1.54 12.00 -16.25
CA THR A 78 -0.74 13.23 -16.43
C THR A 78 0.72 13.09 -16.00
N GLU A 79 1.32 11.92 -16.25
CA GLU A 79 2.70 11.60 -15.83
C GLU A 79 3.74 12.68 -16.22
N GLY A 80 3.64 13.26 -17.41
CA GLY A 80 4.52 14.36 -17.84
C GLY A 80 4.45 15.60 -16.93
N ILE A 81 3.27 15.89 -16.38
CA ILE A 81 3.06 17.00 -15.42
C ILE A 81 3.70 16.64 -14.08
N PHE A 82 3.56 15.40 -13.61
CA PHE A 82 4.22 14.95 -12.38
C PHE A 82 5.74 15.14 -12.46
N TRP A 83 6.37 14.67 -13.55
CA TRP A 83 7.83 14.80 -13.70
C TRP A 83 8.27 16.23 -13.89
N ALA A 84 7.51 17.05 -14.62
CA ALA A 84 7.80 18.48 -14.73
C ALA A 84 7.75 19.20 -13.36
N GLU A 85 6.76 18.87 -12.53
CA GLU A 85 6.67 19.39 -11.15
C GLU A 85 7.78 18.89 -10.24
N TYR A 86 8.15 17.61 -10.37
CA TYR A 86 9.31 17.02 -9.70
C TYR A 86 10.57 17.83 -10.03
N GLU A 87 10.90 17.99 -11.31
CA GLU A 87 12.13 18.66 -11.73
C GLU A 87 12.13 20.14 -11.32
N ARG A 88 10.99 20.82 -11.50
CA ARG A 88 10.84 22.25 -11.16
C ARG A 88 11.00 22.52 -9.68
N ARG A 89 10.37 21.71 -8.81
CA ARG A 89 10.33 21.98 -7.36
C ARG A 89 11.57 21.45 -6.65
N LEU A 90 12.04 20.26 -7.02
CA LEU A 90 13.24 19.65 -6.45
C LEU A 90 14.52 20.15 -7.09
N ARG A 91 14.49 20.72 -8.29
CA ARG A 91 15.68 21.12 -9.07
C ARG A 91 16.66 19.96 -9.24
N LEU A 92 16.11 18.79 -9.56
CA LEU A 92 16.83 17.55 -9.84
C LEU A 92 16.28 16.97 -11.15
N PRO A 93 17.10 16.33 -11.99
CA PRO A 93 16.60 15.68 -13.20
C PRO A 93 15.67 14.52 -12.83
N LYS A 94 14.67 14.26 -13.67
CA LYS A 94 13.84 13.06 -13.53
C LYS A 94 14.74 11.81 -13.60
N PRO A 95 14.48 10.78 -12.77
CA PRO A 95 15.19 9.52 -12.88
C PRO A 95 15.02 8.91 -14.29
N ASN A 96 16.07 8.23 -14.78
CA ASN A 96 15.98 7.51 -16.04
C ASN A 96 15.23 6.19 -15.82
N VAL A 97 13.94 6.19 -16.12
CA VAL A 97 13.04 5.04 -15.93
C VAL A 97 13.44 3.86 -16.81
N ASP A 98 14.05 4.11 -17.98
CA ASP A 98 14.49 3.07 -18.92
C ASP A 98 15.63 2.21 -18.34
N LEU A 99 16.39 2.73 -17.37
CA LEU A 99 17.42 1.96 -16.64
C LEU A 99 16.82 1.06 -15.54
N LEU A 100 15.57 1.29 -15.13
CA LEU A 100 14.88 0.55 -14.06
C LEU A 100 13.95 -0.55 -14.59
N LEU A 101 13.59 -0.49 -15.87
CA LEU A 101 12.62 -1.39 -16.52
C LEU A 101 13.32 -2.53 -17.29
N SER A 102 14.19 -3.29 -16.65
CA SER A 102 14.74 -4.53 -17.22
C SER A 102 13.93 -5.78 -16.85
N ASP A 103 13.06 -5.68 -15.85
CA ASP A 103 12.27 -6.82 -15.36
C ASP A 103 10.79 -6.40 -15.13
N PRO A 104 9.83 -6.93 -15.90
CA PRO A 104 8.39 -6.74 -15.66
C PRO A 104 7.94 -7.13 -14.25
N LEU A 105 8.75 -7.94 -13.56
CA LEU A 105 8.51 -8.46 -12.23
C LEU A 105 9.13 -7.58 -11.14
N ALA A 106 9.99 -6.64 -11.51
CA ALA A 106 10.46 -5.58 -10.63
C ALA A 106 9.37 -4.52 -10.41
N ALA A 107 8.35 -4.47 -11.28
CA ALA A 107 7.19 -3.62 -11.06
C ALA A 107 6.37 -4.18 -9.88
N ASN A 108 6.33 -3.45 -8.76
CA ASN A 108 5.45 -3.78 -7.62
C ASN A 108 4.00 -3.37 -7.92
N SER A 109 3.44 -3.89 -9.02
CA SER A 109 2.03 -3.72 -9.35
C SER A 109 1.19 -4.69 -8.52
N THR A 110 -0.03 -4.26 -8.18
CA THR A 110 -0.97 -5.07 -7.41
C THR A 110 -2.20 -5.31 -8.28
N ARG A 111 -2.36 -6.55 -8.72
CA ARG A 111 -3.56 -7.07 -9.38
C ARG A 111 -4.63 -7.31 -8.34
N ARG A 112 -5.47 -6.30 -8.16
CA ARG A 112 -6.48 -6.23 -7.10
C ARG A 112 -7.44 -7.43 -7.12
N GLU A 113 -7.78 -7.90 -8.30
CA GLU A 113 -8.60 -9.09 -8.56
C GLU A 113 -8.03 -10.40 -7.98
N THR A 114 -6.72 -10.46 -7.73
CA THR A 114 -6.04 -11.66 -7.19
C THR A 114 -5.99 -11.69 -5.66
N ILE A 115 -6.29 -10.58 -4.98
CA ILE A 115 -6.18 -10.44 -3.53
C ILE A 115 -7.04 -11.46 -2.77
N PRO A 116 -8.29 -11.77 -3.17
CA PRO A 116 -9.06 -12.84 -2.55
C PRO A 116 -8.38 -14.22 -2.60
N LEU A 117 -7.73 -14.55 -3.73
CA LEU A 117 -7.00 -15.81 -3.88
C LEU A 117 -5.74 -15.83 -3.03
N HIS A 118 -5.00 -14.72 -2.97
CA HIS A 118 -3.87 -14.59 -2.06
C HIS A 118 -4.30 -14.93 -0.63
N ARG A 119 -5.36 -14.29 -0.13
CA ARG A 119 -5.85 -14.51 1.24
C ARG A 119 -6.22 -15.97 1.49
N GLN A 120 -6.96 -16.58 0.57
CA GLN A 120 -7.41 -17.96 0.73
C GLN A 120 -6.25 -18.96 0.72
N ILE A 121 -5.31 -18.81 -0.22
CA ILE A 121 -4.13 -19.68 -0.28
C ILE A 121 -3.23 -19.47 0.94
N ASN A 122 -3.03 -18.21 1.35
CA ASN A 122 -2.25 -17.88 2.54
C ASN A 122 -2.88 -18.48 3.81
N ALA A 123 -4.21 -18.48 3.92
CA ALA A 123 -4.93 -19.11 5.02
C ALA A 123 -4.63 -20.62 5.06
N ILE A 124 -4.80 -21.31 3.93
CA ILE A 124 -4.53 -22.75 3.82
C ILE A 124 -3.09 -23.07 4.21
N LEU A 125 -2.12 -22.34 3.66
CA LEU A 125 -0.71 -22.57 3.96
C LEU A 125 -0.36 -22.29 5.44
N SER A 126 -1.00 -21.29 6.05
CA SER A 126 -0.81 -20.98 7.46
C SER A 126 -1.39 -22.06 8.38
N GLU A 127 -2.55 -22.61 8.03
CA GLU A 127 -3.15 -23.74 8.75
C GLU A 127 -2.27 -24.99 8.64
N LEU A 128 -1.78 -25.31 7.44
CA LEU A 128 -0.84 -26.42 7.25
C LEU A 128 0.46 -26.22 8.03
N GLU A 129 1.00 -25.00 8.06
CA GLU A 129 2.17 -24.64 8.86
C GLU A 129 1.90 -24.88 10.36
N GLY A 130 0.71 -24.49 10.85
CA GLY A 130 0.27 -24.72 12.22
C GLY A 130 0.15 -26.20 12.58
N VAL A 131 -0.42 -27.02 11.69
CA VAL A 131 -0.51 -28.49 11.90
C VAL A 131 0.87 -29.12 12.02
N VAL A 132 1.82 -28.72 11.16
CA VAL A 132 3.21 -29.21 11.23
C VAL A 132 3.88 -28.80 12.53
N ALA A 133 3.64 -27.57 13.01
CA ALA A 133 4.22 -27.08 14.26
C ALA A 133 3.72 -27.81 15.51
N LEU A 134 2.49 -28.36 15.48
CA LEU A 134 1.88 -29.08 16.60
C LEU A 134 2.38 -30.51 16.77
N HIS A 135 3.15 -31.04 15.82
CA HIS A 135 3.53 -32.45 15.80
C HIS A 135 5.02 -32.64 15.50
N GLU A 136 5.64 -33.64 16.11
CA GLU A 136 7.04 -33.99 15.82
C GLU A 136 7.12 -34.82 14.54
N TRP A 137 7.31 -34.15 13.41
CA TRP A 137 7.42 -34.80 12.10
C TRP A 137 8.89 -34.94 11.70
N PRO A 138 9.28 -36.06 11.07
CA PRO A 138 10.57 -36.16 10.41
C PRO A 138 10.73 -35.01 9.40
N LYS A 139 11.76 -34.18 9.58
CA LYS A 139 12.01 -32.96 8.78
C LYS A 139 10.88 -31.90 8.88
N GLY A 140 10.15 -31.86 9.99
CA GLY A 140 9.08 -30.88 10.23
C GLY A 140 9.53 -29.44 10.03
N GLU A 141 10.75 -29.09 10.46
CA GLU A 141 11.30 -27.74 10.25
C GLU A 141 11.48 -27.39 8.78
N THR A 142 12.03 -28.30 7.97
CA THR A 142 12.16 -28.09 6.52
C THR A 142 10.80 -27.94 5.84
N LEU A 143 9.80 -28.71 6.28
CA LEU A 143 8.44 -28.59 5.76
C LEU A 143 7.81 -27.23 6.14
N ARG A 144 8.02 -26.77 7.37
CA ARG A 144 7.57 -25.46 7.86
C ARG A 144 8.19 -24.32 7.06
N GLU A 145 9.49 -24.36 6.83
CA GLU A 145 10.20 -23.40 5.98
C GLU A 145 9.65 -23.40 4.55
N ALA A 146 9.40 -24.56 3.97
CA ALA A 146 8.85 -24.68 2.62
C ALA A 146 7.43 -24.09 2.51
N LEU A 147 6.58 -24.33 3.51
CA LEU A 147 5.23 -23.74 3.58
C LEU A 147 5.27 -22.22 3.72
N SER A 148 6.12 -21.72 4.63
CA SER A 148 6.30 -20.28 4.85
C SER A 148 6.85 -19.58 3.59
N CYS A 149 7.89 -20.16 2.98
CA CYS A 149 8.45 -19.68 1.72
C CYS A 149 7.41 -19.68 0.59
N SER A 150 6.61 -20.75 0.51
CA SER A 150 5.54 -20.84 -0.49
C SER A 150 4.50 -19.74 -0.30
N ARG A 151 4.07 -19.49 0.94
CA ARG A 151 3.09 -18.45 1.29
C ARG A 151 3.56 -17.06 0.88
N VAL A 152 4.80 -16.70 1.23
CA VAL A 152 5.32 -15.35 1.01
C VAL A 152 5.77 -15.12 -0.44
N TRP A 153 6.43 -16.10 -1.04
CA TRP A 153 7.09 -15.92 -2.34
C TRP A 153 6.35 -16.61 -3.47
N SER A 154 6.10 -17.92 -3.37
CA SER A 154 5.50 -18.69 -4.47
C SER A 154 4.09 -18.22 -4.82
N VAL A 155 3.25 -17.94 -3.82
CA VAL A 155 1.87 -17.43 -4.04
C VAL A 155 1.92 -16.04 -4.69
N ARG A 156 2.69 -15.10 -4.12
CA ARG A 156 2.95 -13.76 -4.69
C ARG A 156 3.33 -13.86 -6.17
N ARG A 157 4.27 -14.75 -6.46
CA ARG A 157 4.84 -14.94 -7.77
C ARG A 157 3.84 -15.53 -8.77
N ALA A 158 3.17 -16.61 -8.38
CA ALA A 158 2.21 -17.31 -9.24
C ALA A 158 1.04 -16.40 -9.63
N LEU A 159 0.43 -15.72 -8.66
CA LEU A 159 -0.72 -14.85 -8.92
C LEU A 159 -0.36 -13.54 -9.65
N SER A 160 0.93 -13.15 -9.69
CA SER A 160 1.36 -12.02 -10.51
C SER A 160 1.33 -12.33 -12.02
N VAL A 161 1.52 -13.59 -12.41
CA VAL A 161 1.65 -14.01 -13.82
C VAL A 161 0.51 -14.91 -14.31
N VAL A 162 -0.47 -15.19 -13.45
CA VAL A 162 -1.63 -16.04 -13.75
C VAL A 162 -2.48 -15.40 -14.87
N ASP A 163 -2.88 -16.19 -15.86
CA ASP A 163 -3.84 -15.73 -16.88
C ASP A 163 -5.30 -15.79 -16.35
N GLU A 164 -6.25 -15.18 -17.06
CA GLU A 164 -7.65 -15.10 -16.62
C GLU A 164 -8.33 -16.48 -16.51
N ASP A 165 -7.97 -17.43 -17.38
CA ASP A 165 -8.53 -18.78 -17.34
C ASP A 165 -8.01 -19.55 -16.11
N GLN A 166 -6.71 -19.42 -15.82
CA GLN A 166 -6.07 -19.97 -14.63
C GLN A 166 -6.63 -19.32 -13.36
N LEU A 167 -6.84 -18.01 -13.37
CA LEU A 167 -7.43 -17.26 -12.26
C LEU A 167 -8.84 -17.79 -11.94
N THR A 168 -9.67 -17.92 -12.96
CA THR A 168 -11.05 -18.44 -12.86
C THR A 168 -11.07 -19.87 -12.32
N ARG A 169 -10.20 -20.75 -12.86
CA ARG A 169 -10.07 -22.13 -12.35
C ARG A 169 -9.64 -22.18 -10.90
N LEU A 170 -8.63 -21.40 -10.51
CA LEU A 170 -8.16 -21.34 -9.12
C LEU A 170 -9.25 -20.81 -8.18
N ALA A 171 -9.99 -19.78 -8.59
CA ALA A 171 -11.10 -19.23 -7.82
C ALA A 171 -12.18 -20.29 -7.58
N SER A 172 -12.57 -21.02 -8.62
CA SER A 172 -13.52 -22.13 -8.53
C SER A 172 -13.04 -23.25 -7.59
N MET A 173 -11.77 -23.66 -7.71
CA MET A 173 -11.18 -24.69 -6.83
C MET A 173 -11.16 -24.30 -5.35
N LEU A 174 -10.95 -23.01 -5.07
CA LEU A 174 -10.84 -22.49 -3.72
C LEU A 174 -12.19 -22.01 -3.15
N GLY A 175 -13.29 -22.13 -3.92
CA GLY A 175 -14.60 -21.63 -3.53
C GLY A 175 -14.65 -20.10 -3.41
N VAL A 176 -13.71 -19.39 -4.03
CA VAL A 176 -13.71 -17.93 -4.10
C VAL A 176 -14.62 -17.53 -5.24
N SER A 177 -15.72 -16.84 -4.93
CA SER A 177 -16.66 -16.37 -5.94
C SER A 177 -15.96 -15.46 -6.95
N GLU A 178 -16.19 -15.64 -8.26
CA GLU A 178 -15.60 -14.85 -9.36
C GLU A 178 -15.77 -13.33 -9.19
N ARG A 179 -16.73 -12.92 -8.34
CA ARG A 179 -16.90 -11.57 -7.85
C ARG A 179 -17.10 -11.65 -6.35
N GLN A 180 -16.04 -11.59 -5.55
CA GLN A 180 -16.21 -11.00 -4.23
C GLN A 180 -16.68 -9.57 -4.49
N ALA A 181 -17.95 -9.30 -4.17
CA ALA A 181 -18.50 -7.97 -4.31
C ALA A 181 -17.56 -7.02 -3.57
N CYS A 182 -17.16 -5.92 -4.23
CA CYS A 182 -16.39 -4.88 -3.59
C CYS A 182 -17.09 -4.55 -2.26
N THR A 183 -16.46 -4.91 -1.16
CA THR A 183 -16.99 -4.68 0.18
C THR A 183 -16.59 -3.28 0.60
N THR A 184 -17.45 -2.57 1.29
CA THR A 184 -17.11 -1.26 1.82
C THR A 184 -16.68 -1.39 3.27
N PHE A 185 -15.67 -0.62 3.67
CA PHE A 185 -15.29 -0.44 5.06
C PHE A 185 -15.52 1.02 5.44
N GLU A 186 -16.36 1.23 6.46
CA GLU A 186 -16.63 2.55 7.02
C GLU A 186 -15.70 2.83 8.20
N PHE A 187 -15.00 3.95 8.15
CA PHE A 187 -14.12 4.39 9.22
C PHE A 187 -14.91 5.21 10.25
N ASP A 188 -14.59 5.00 11.52
CA ASP A 188 -15.15 5.83 12.58
C ASP A 188 -14.71 7.30 12.44
N ARG A 189 -15.52 8.19 13.02
CA ARG A 189 -15.32 9.63 12.92
C ARG A 189 -14.00 10.09 13.53
N ASP A 190 -13.54 9.46 14.60
CA ASP A 190 -12.31 9.84 15.28
C ASP A 190 -11.11 9.58 14.35
N PHE A 191 -11.07 8.42 13.70
CA PHE A 191 -10.06 8.11 12.70
C PHE A 191 -10.05 9.12 11.55
N ILE A 192 -11.22 9.46 11.01
CA ILE A 192 -11.35 10.45 9.93
C ILE A 192 -10.91 11.85 10.39
N ASN A 193 -11.24 12.24 11.62
CA ASN A 193 -10.84 13.53 12.18
C ASN A 193 -9.31 13.61 12.34
N VAL A 194 -8.67 12.56 12.83
CA VAL A 194 -7.20 12.49 12.91
C VAL A 194 -6.56 12.65 11.52
N LEU A 195 -7.11 12.02 10.48
CA LEU A 195 -6.61 12.21 9.11
C LEU A 195 -6.83 13.63 8.60
N ARG A 196 -7.96 14.27 8.93
CA ARG A 196 -8.19 15.66 8.57
C ARG A 196 -7.16 16.59 9.20
N GLU A 197 -6.92 16.42 10.50
CA GLU A 197 -5.99 17.25 11.26
C GLU A 197 -4.53 17.02 10.85
N ASN A 198 -4.11 15.76 10.74
CA ASN A 198 -2.70 15.42 10.59
C ASN A 198 -2.25 15.23 9.14
N PHE A 199 -3.17 14.96 8.20
CA PHE A 199 -2.86 14.79 6.78
C PHE A 199 -3.38 15.94 5.92
N ILE A 200 -4.66 16.31 6.06
CA ILE A 200 -5.27 17.33 5.18
C ILE A 200 -4.86 18.76 5.55
N SER A 201 -4.95 19.14 6.83
CA SER A 201 -4.63 20.50 7.26
C SER A 201 -3.21 20.94 6.87
N PRO A 202 -2.16 20.10 7.01
CA PRO A 202 -0.83 20.47 6.51
C PRO A 202 -0.80 20.75 5.02
N LEU A 203 -1.53 20.01 4.19
CA LEU A 203 -1.59 20.25 2.74
C LEU A 203 -2.29 21.57 2.41
N GLU A 204 -3.33 21.91 3.17
CA GLU A 204 -4.12 23.12 2.94
C GLU A 204 -3.38 24.41 3.35
N PHE A 205 -2.67 24.39 4.47
CA PHE A 205 -2.14 25.61 5.08
C PHE A 205 -0.64 25.85 4.87
N SER A 206 0.15 24.85 4.44
CA SER A 206 1.61 24.96 4.42
C SER A 206 2.20 25.58 3.14
N GLY A 207 1.39 25.85 2.11
CA GLY A 207 1.89 26.25 0.78
C GLY A 207 2.73 25.16 0.09
N LEU A 208 2.98 24.02 0.74
CA LEU A 208 3.76 22.91 0.21
C LEU A 208 3.00 22.11 -0.85
N PHE A 209 1.67 22.29 -0.94
CA PHE A 209 0.80 21.49 -1.81
C PHE A 209 -0.13 22.38 -2.65
N PRO A 210 0.29 22.78 -3.87
CA PRO A 210 -0.50 23.68 -4.72
C PRO A 210 -1.62 22.98 -5.52
N TYR A 211 -1.78 21.66 -5.38
CA TYR A 211 -2.66 20.83 -6.23
C TYR A 211 -4.10 20.80 -5.69
N LYS A 212 -4.87 21.87 -5.94
CA LYS A 212 -6.23 22.07 -5.38
C LYS A 212 -7.21 20.96 -5.75
N ASP A 213 -7.18 20.45 -6.98
CA ASP A 213 -8.10 19.41 -7.43
C ASP A 213 -7.83 18.09 -6.70
N VAL A 214 -6.55 17.75 -6.51
CA VAL A 214 -6.14 16.57 -5.74
C VAL A 214 -6.54 16.72 -4.27
N LEU A 215 -6.30 17.89 -3.67
CA LEU A 215 -6.70 18.15 -2.29
C LEU A 215 -8.22 18.05 -2.11
N THR A 216 -8.99 18.55 -3.07
CA THR A 216 -10.45 18.43 -3.08
C THR A 216 -10.88 16.96 -3.15
N SER A 217 -10.26 16.17 -4.01
CA SER A 217 -10.51 14.72 -4.10
C SER A 217 -10.24 14.01 -2.77
N TYR A 218 -9.13 14.31 -2.10
CA TYR A 218 -8.81 13.74 -0.79
C TYR A 218 -9.85 14.12 0.27
N LYS A 219 -10.27 15.39 0.31
CA LYS A 219 -11.31 15.87 1.23
C LYS A 219 -12.64 15.18 0.99
N THR A 220 -13.07 15.05 -0.27
CA THR A 220 -14.31 14.36 -0.64
C THR A 220 -14.27 12.90 -0.22
N SER A 221 -13.16 12.20 -0.47
CA SER A 221 -12.98 10.81 -0.06
C SER A 221 -13.06 10.64 1.47
N LEU A 222 -12.40 11.51 2.24
CA LEU A 222 -12.50 11.50 3.70
C LEU A 222 -13.87 11.94 4.24
N ALA A 223 -14.61 12.78 3.51
CA ALA A 223 -15.97 13.14 3.86
C ALA A 223 -16.94 11.96 3.72
N GLY A 224 -16.73 11.13 2.69
CA GLY A 224 -17.46 9.86 2.55
C GLY A 224 -17.14 8.86 3.65
N GLY A 225 -15.91 8.86 4.16
CA GLY A 225 -15.51 7.99 5.29
C GLY A 225 -15.52 6.50 4.96
N VAL A 226 -15.63 6.14 3.68
CA VAL A 226 -15.79 4.78 3.20
C VAL A 226 -14.65 4.44 2.23
N ALA A 227 -14.04 3.28 2.43
CA ALA A 227 -13.10 2.69 1.46
C ALA A 227 -13.72 1.46 0.79
N GLU A 228 -13.45 1.33 -0.50
CA GLU A 228 -13.73 0.14 -1.28
C GLU A 228 -12.63 -0.92 -1.06
N ILE A 229 -13.03 -2.08 -0.56
CA ILE A 229 -12.21 -3.25 -0.23
C ILE A 229 -12.58 -4.40 -1.17
N ILE A 230 -11.58 -5.18 -1.58
CA ILE A 230 -11.73 -6.31 -2.50
C ILE A 230 -11.58 -7.62 -1.74
#